data_AF-A0A2N6BQ43-F1
#
_entry.id   AF-A0A2N6BQ43-F1
#
_cell.length_a   1.000
_cell.length_b   1.000
_cell.length_c   1.000
_cell.angle_alpha   90.00
_cell.angle_beta   90.00
_cell.angle_gamma   90.00
#
_symmetry.space_group_name_H-M   'P 1'
#
loop_
_entity.id
_entity.type
_entity.pdbx_description
1 polymer ?
#
loop_
_entity_poly.entity_id
_entity_poly.type
_entity_poly.pdbx_seq_one_letter_code
_entity_poly.pdbx_strand_id
1 'polypeptide(L)'
;MNSPGLPEVYDLQDNDCDGAVDEGFSPWYIDADGDGYGDPGIVVHETERPEGYVSDNTDCDDSDEYVYPGAAEICGDGKDNGCTGATGDPYVCLVDCYRDEDNDRYSTGESYTSYSSCINGFTPAENLLSTVLFDCNDANGEINPGSPEEPNDGIDQDCTGYDSITWYKDIDGDSYSDGVITYAEVGPEGYRLPSELSALYGDWDDGDFTVHPGAVEYCDGKDNDQNGLVDDSAICDGDTLSETINGVSFELVYLSEGFFMMGDEFADGITSALPLHPVTFSRGYYIGKYEVTQRQWQAIMGSNPSYFTSSPDNPVEQVSWEEIHTFLNDLNTANGNGGCTKGDSGCYYLPTEAQWEYAAKGGPPSLATATRYSGSPLIGPVGWYRLNSGNATHQVGLLMPNELGLFDMTGNVMEFVEDWYGSNYYASSPLVDPAGPTSGYYRVRRGGSFFENDWYNLLVYRGGTIPDYSGANYLGFRLAREP
;
A
#
# COMPACT_ATOMS: atom_id res chain seq x y z
N MET A 1 -100.51 -47.71 13.06
CA MET A 1 -101.17 -48.88 13.67
C MET A 1 -100.27 -49.27 14.80
N ASN A 2 -100.66 -48.93 16.03
CA ASN A 2 -99.82 -49.06 17.20
C ASN A 2 -99.90 -50.50 17.69
N SER A 3 -98.76 -51.08 18.06
CA SER A 3 -98.66 -52.50 18.39
C SER A 3 -97.49 -52.74 19.33
N PRO A 4 -97.63 -53.64 20.32
CA PRO A 4 -96.56 -54.10 21.21
C PRO A 4 -95.21 -54.31 20.49
N GLY A 5 -94.20 -53.50 20.86
CA GLY A 5 -92.81 -53.63 20.40
C GLY A 5 -92.47 -53.03 19.03
N LEU A 6 -93.28 -52.09 18.52
CA LEU A 6 -92.87 -51.24 17.39
C LEU A 6 -91.86 -50.18 17.84
N PRO A 7 -91.02 -49.64 16.94
CA PRO A 7 -90.21 -48.45 17.27
C PRO A 7 -91.11 -47.23 17.49
N GLU A 8 -90.80 -46.44 18.51
CA GLU A 8 -91.41 -45.13 18.74
C GLU A 8 -91.09 -44.14 17.62
N VAL A 9 -92.02 -43.22 17.37
CA VAL A 9 -91.88 -42.14 16.40
C VAL A 9 -92.44 -40.89 17.07
N TYR A 10 -91.69 -39.79 17.09
CA TYR A 10 -92.08 -38.53 17.73
C TYR A 10 -93.35 -37.92 17.11
N ASP A 11 -94.51 -38.40 17.57
CA ASP A 11 -95.82 -38.04 17.04
C ASP A 11 -96.89 -37.86 18.14
N LEU A 12 -96.47 -37.82 19.41
CA LEU A 12 -97.30 -37.65 20.60
C LEU A 12 -98.26 -38.82 20.84
N GLN A 13 -97.95 -40.01 20.31
CA GLN A 13 -98.69 -41.24 20.56
C GLN A 13 -97.75 -42.33 21.10
N ASP A 14 -98.33 -43.23 21.89
CA ASP A 14 -97.68 -44.46 22.36
C ASP A 14 -97.76 -45.49 21.24
N ASN A 15 -96.68 -45.62 20.45
CA ASN A 15 -96.64 -46.41 19.22
C ASN A 15 -96.35 -47.88 19.48
N ASP A 16 -95.62 -48.17 20.55
CA ASP A 16 -95.26 -49.50 21.00
C ASP A 16 -96.19 -50.08 22.08
N CYS A 17 -97.15 -49.27 22.57
CA CYS A 17 -98.15 -49.63 23.58
C CYS A 17 -97.57 -50.07 24.94
N ASP A 18 -96.39 -49.58 25.34
CA ASP A 18 -95.76 -49.89 26.62
C ASP A 18 -96.19 -48.97 27.78
N GLY A 19 -96.89 -47.86 27.46
CA GLY A 19 -97.43 -46.89 28.41
C GLY A 19 -96.60 -45.61 28.58
N ALA A 20 -95.45 -45.48 27.92
CA ALA A 20 -94.76 -44.22 27.69
C ALA A 20 -95.16 -43.63 26.32
N VAL A 21 -94.92 -42.33 26.13
CA VAL A 21 -95.21 -41.63 24.87
C VAL A 21 -93.90 -40.98 24.44
N ASP A 22 -93.46 -41.28 23.22
CA ASP A 22 -92.24 -40.75 22.60
C ASP A 22 -90.98 -40.90 23.50
N GLU A 23 -90.82 -42.01 24.21
CA GLU A 23 -89.64 -42.23 25.04
C GLU A 23 -88.37 -42.41 24.21
N GLY A 24 -87.26 -41.88 24.74
CA GLY A 24 -85.95 -41.92 24.07
C GLY A 24 -85.64 -40.73 23.17
N PHE A 25 -86.59 -39.83 22.90
CA PHE A 25 -86.35 -38.60 22.13
C PHE A 25 -85.84 -37.46 23.03
N SER A 26 -84.82 -36.74 22.57
CA SER A 26 -84.28 -35.53 23.22
C SER A 26 -84.44 -34.31 22.30
N PRO A 27 -84.66 -33.11 22.84
CA PRO A 27 -84.67 -31.89 22.04
C PRO A 27 -83.23 -31.55 21.58
N TRP A 28 -83.10 -31.17 20.31
CA TRP A 28 -81.88 -30.69 19.69
C TRP A 28 -82.18 -29.40 18.94
N TYR A 29 -81.33 -28.38 19.10
CA TYR A 29 -81.47 -27.03 18.56
C TYR A 29 -80.46 -26.83 17.45
N ILE A 30 -80.84 -26.20 16.34
CA ILE A 30 -79.91 -25.96 15.23
C ILE A 30 -78.78 -25.06 15.72
N ASP A 31 -77.56 -25.33 15.28
CA ASP A 31 -76.34 -24.55 15.54
C ASP A 31 -75.82 -24.14 14.17
N ALA A 32 -76.33 -23.02 13.65
CA ALA A 32 -76.14 -22.66 12.25
C ALA A 32 -74.78 -21.98 11.97
N ASP A 33 -74.16 -21.34 12.96
CA ASP A 33 -72.83 -20.74 12.86
C ASP A 33 -71.70 -21.63 13.39
N GLY A 34 -72.01 -22.65 14.18
CA GLY A 34 -71.08 -23.70 14.62
C GLY A 34 -70.35 -23.38 15.93
N ASP A 35 -70.84 -22.44 16.74
CA ASP A 35 -70.18 -22.05 18.00
C ASP A 35 -70.50 -23.00 19.19
N GLY A 36 -71.46 -23.90 19.01
CA GLY A 36 -71.85 -24.92 19.98
C GLY A 36 -73.06 -24.56 20.85
N TYR A 37 -73.63 -23.38 20.67
CA TYR A 37 -74.93 -22.95 21.17
C TYR A 37 -75.96 -23.06 20.03
N GLY A 38 -77.25 -23.14 20.34
CA GLY A 38 -78.26 -23.38 19.32
C GLY A 38 -79.50 -22.52 19.46
N ASP A 39 -80.18 -22.25 18.34
CA ASP A 39 -81.39 -21.42 18.28
C ASP A 39 -82.57 -22.09 19.04
N PRO A 40 -83.06 -21.51 20.14
CA PRO A 40 -84.23 -22.02 20.87
C PRO A 40 -85.53 -22.03 20.03
N GLY A 41 -85.57 -21.28 18.93
CA GLY A 41 -86.67 -21.18 17.99
C GLY A 41 -86.74 -22.34 16.98
N ILE A 42 -85.65 -23.08 16.77
CA ILE A 42 -85.57 -24.18 15.79
C ILE A 42 -85.13 -25.47 16.49
N VAL A 43 -86.11 -26.29 16.88
CA VAL A 43 -85.91 -27.54 17.62
C VAL A 43 -86.43 -28.76 16.85
N VAL A 44 -85.66 -29.84 16.89
CA VAL A 44 -86.07 -31.19 16.46
C VAL A 44 -85.98 -32.16 17.63
N HIS A 45 -86.81 -33.20 17.63
CA HIS A 45 -86.80 -34.23 18.66
C HIS A 45 -86.35 -35.54 18.02
N GLU A 46 -85.17 -36.02 18.42
CA GLU A 46 -84.54 -37.20 17.84
C GLU A 46 -83.87 -38.02 18.95
N THR A 47 -83.70 -39.32 18.72
CA THR A 47 -83.07 -40.23 19.70
C THR A 47 -81.56 -40.06 19.80
N GLU A 48 -80.93 -39.51 18.76
CA GLU A 48 -79.52 -39.14 18.71
C GLU A 48 -79.37 -37.72 18.14
N ARG A 49 -78.24 -37.06 18.42
CA ARG A 49 -77.95 -35.70 17.95
C ARG A 49 -77.86 -35.63 16.42
N PRO A 50 -78.74 -34.86 15.75
CA PRO A 50 -78.62 -34.61 14.31
C PRO A 50 -77.37 -33.77 13.98
N GLU A 51 -76.87 -33.91 12.76
CA GLU A 51 -75.75 -33.08 12.28
C GLU A 51 -76.17 -31.62 12.18
N GLY A 52 -75.36 -30.71 12.73
CA GLY A 52 -75.67 -29.26 12.80
C GLY A 52 -76.64 -28.88 13.92
N TYR A 53 -76.85 -29.75 14.92
CA TYR A 53 -77.66 -29.45 16.09
C TYR A 53 -76.90 -29.71 17.39
N VAL A 54 -77.26 -28.98 18.46
CA VAL A 54 -76.71 -29.05 19.81
C VAL A 54 -77.82 -29.15 20.86
N SER A 55 -77.46 -29.55 22.09
CA SER A 55 -78.43 -29.68 23.19
C SER A 55 -78.65 -28.37 23.95
N ASP A 56 -77.73 -27.42 23.80
CA ASP A 56 -77.82 -26.09 24.41
C ASP A 56 -78.69 -25.19 23.52
N ASN A 57 -79.58 -24.40 24.11
CA ASN A 57 -80.53 -23.56 23.39
C ASN A 57 -80.43 -22.08 23.77
N THR A 58 -79.26 -21.69 24.28
CA THR A 58 -79.08 -20.38 24.91
C THR A 58 -78.56 -19.31 23.95
N ASP A 59 -78.37 -19.64 22.67
CA ASP A 59 -77.89 -18.70 21.66
C ASP A 59 -78.85 -17.51 21.48
N CYS A 60 -78.30 -16.30 21.46
CA CYS A 60 -79.06 -15.08 21.21
C CYS A 60 -78.96 -14.56 19.76
N ASP A 61 -77.98 -15.03 18.97
CA ASP A 61 -77.86 -14.78 17.52
C ASP A 61 -77.11 -15.94 16.84
N ASP A 62 -77.84 -17.02 16.55
CA ASP A 62 -77.39 -18.27 15.88
C ASP A 62 -76.89 -18.08 14.43
N SER A 63 -76.62 -16.85 14.02
CA SER A 63 -76.05 -16.50 12.72
C SER A 63 -74.65 -15.89 12.80
N ASP A 64 -74.10 -15.77 14.01
CA ASP A 64 -72.82 -15.12 14.30
C ASP A 64 -72.03 -15.86 15.40
N GLU A 65 -70.99 -16.60 15.00
CA GLU A 65 -70.12 -17.41 15.87
C GLU A 65 -69.43 -16.65 17.02
N TYR A 66 -69.54 -15.32 17.07
CA TYR A 66 -69.01 -14.46 18.13
C TYR A 66 -70.07 -13.96 19.11
N VAL A 67 -71.33 -14.40 19.01
CA VAL A 67 -72.45 -13.91 19.82
C VAL A 67 -73.16 -15.07 20.53
N TYR A 68 -72.59 -15.48 21.67
CA TYR A 68 -73.11 -16.57 22.49
C TYR A 68 -72.98 -16.30 23.99
N PRO A 69 -73.77 -16.99 24.83
CA PRO A 69 -73.72 -16.80 26.28
C PRO A 69 -72.33 -17.04 26.87
N GLY A 70 -71.74 -15.96 27.40
CA GLY A 70 -70.41 -15.98 27.99
C GLY A 70 -69.26 -15.79 27.00
N ALA A 71 -69.53 -15.44 25.74
CA ALA A 71 -68.50 -14.95 24.82
C ALA A 71 -67.80 -13.70 25.40
N ALA A 72 -66.55 -13.50 24.96
CA ALA A 72 -65.84 -12.27 25.28
C ALA A 72 -66.37 -11.12 24.42
N GLU A 73 -66.65 -9.97 25.04
CA GLU A 73 -67.06 -8.75 24.34
C GLU A 73 -65.98 -8.28 23.36
N ILE A 74 -66.40 -7.91 22.14
CA ILE A 74 -65.53 -7.38 21.10
C ILE A 74 -65.67 -5.86 21.04
N CYS A 75 -64.62 -5.12 21.41
CA CYS A 75 -64.63 -3.64 21.41
C CYS A 75 -65.09 -3.08 20.04
N GLY A 76 -66.20 -2.33 20.03
CA GLY A 76 -66.58 -1.43 18.92
C GLY A 76 -67.37 -2.05 17.78
N ASP A 77 -67.78 -3.32 17.86
CA ASP A 77 -68.64 -3.96 16.86
C ASP A 77 -70.14 -3.65 17.04
N GLY A 78 -70.51 -3.10 18.21
CA GLY A 78 -71.86 -2.68 18.57
C GLY A 78 -72.80 -3.84 18.92
N LYS A 79 -72.27 -5.02 19.20
CA LYS A 79 -73.04 -6.23 19.58
C LYS A 79 -72.96 -6.47 21.10
N ASP A 80 -73.86 -7.31 21.61
CA ASP A 80 -73.83 -7.85 22.98
C ASP A 80 -73.33 -9.28 22.84
N ASN A 81 -72.01 -9.43 22.63
CA ASN A 81 -71.41 -10.72 22.27
C ASN A 81 -71.70 -11.77 23.35
N GLY A 82 -71.73 -11.38 24.63
CA GLY A 82 -71.97 -12.29 25.74
C GLY A 82 -73.44 -12.60 26.05
N CYS A 83 -74.40 -12.12 25.24
CA CYS A 83 -75.84 -12.31 25.43
C CYS A 83 -76.35 -11.91 26.84
N THR A 84 -75.80 -10.83 27.42
CA THR A 84 -76.07 -10.44 28.82
C THR A 84 -77.30 -9.55 29.00
N GLY A 85 -77.88 -9.03 27.90
CA GLY A 85 -79.04 -8.15 27.91
C GLY A 85 -78.71 -6.70 28.29
N ALA A 86 -77.44 -6.33 28.32
CA ALA A 86 -76.98 -4.97 28.51
C ALA A 86 -76.79 -4.30 27.13
N THR A 87 -77.75 -3.48 26.69
CA THR A 87 -77.67 -2.74 25.41
C THR A 87 -76.70 -1.55 25.48
N GLY A 88 -75.46 -1.77 25.91
CA GLY A 88 -74.43 -0.75 25.99
C GLY A 88 -73.25 -1.21 26.83
N ASP A 89 -72.19 -1.61 26.13
CA ASP A 89 -70.88 -1.94 26.69
C ASP A 89 -70.33 -0.81 27.59
N PRO A 90 -70.07 -1.05 28.90
CA PRO A 90 -69.38 -0.09 29.75
C PRO A 90 -67.84 -0.22 29.73
N TYR A 91 -67.23 -1.05 28.89
CA TYR A 91 -65.77 -1.18 28.78
C TYR A 91 -65.17 -0.14 27.83
N VAL A 92 -64.68 0.94 28.46
CA VAL A 92 -63.83 1.96 27.86
C VAL A 92 -62.51 1.35 27.38
N CYS A 93 -62.29 1.24 26.06
CA CYS A 93 -61.01 0.81 25.51
C CYS A 93 -60.05 2.04 25.51
N LEU A 94 -59.09 2.05 26.44
CA LEU A 94 -58.05 3.08 26.57
C LEU A 94 -56.95 2.81 25.54
N VAL A 95 -56.56 3.85 24.78
CA VAL A 95 -55.47 3.77 23.80
C VAL A 95 -54.31 4.65 24.27
N ASP A 96 -53.13 4.07 24.40
CA ASP A 96 -51.90 4.83 24.66
C ASP A 96 -51.39 5.44 23.33
N CYS A 97 -51.37 6.76 23.29
CA CYS A 97 -51.02 7.57 22.13
C CYS A 97 -49.69 8.25 22.38
N TYR A 98 -48.81 8.23 21.38
CA TYR A 98 -47.51 8.90 21.43
C TYR A 98 -47.38 9.90 20.29
N ARG A 99 -46.71 11.03 20.55
CA ARG A 99 -46.56 12.11 19.57
C ARG A 99 -45.69 11.65 18.41
N ASP A 100 -46.19 11.88 17.20
CA ASP A 100 -45.65 11.47 15.90
C ASP A 100 -46.28 12.42 14.87
N GLU A 101 -45.64 13.57 14.66
CA GLU A 101 -46.20 14.70 13.90
C GLU A 101 -45.99 14.58 12.39
N ASP A 102 -44.91 13.93 11.96
CA ASP A 102 -44.60 13.69 10.55
C ASP A 102 -45.05 12.30 10.04
N ASN A 103 -45.52 11.43 10.93
CA ASN A 103 -46.04 10.08 10.66
C ASN A 103 -44.97 9.10 10.15
N ASP A 104 -43.72 9.24 10.59
CA ASP A 104 -42.66 8.29 10.29
C ASP A 104 -42.64 7.06 11.21
N ARG A 105 -43.53 7.07 12.23
CA ARG A 105 -43.77 6.00 13.20
C ARG A 105 -42.70 5.88 14.29
N TYR A 106 -41.83 6.86 14.43
CA TYR A 106 -41.04 7.10 15.63
C TYR A 106 -41.72 8.18 16.47
N SER A 107 -41.45 8.19 17.77
CA SER A 107 -42.09 9.16 18.67
C SER A 107 -41.06 9.95 19.45
N THR A 108 -41.35 11.22 19.74
CA THR A 108 -40.58 12.04 20.68
C THR A 108 -40.66 11.58 22.15
N GLY A 109 -41.50 10.58 22.45
CA GLY A 109 -41.72 10.08 23.81
C GLY A 109 -42.77 10.85 24.61
N GLU A 110 -43.34 11.93 24.05
CA GLU A 110 -44.54 12.56 24.60
C GLU A 110 -45.75 11.64 24.40
N SER A 111 -46.48 11.35 25.47
CA SER A 111 -47.59 10.39 25.42
C SER A 111 -48.78 10.79 26.28
N TYR A 112 -49.97 10.38 25.87
CA TYR A 112 -51.18 10.46 26.68
C TYR A 112 -52.13 9.28 26.37
N THR A 113 -53.05 8.98 27.29
CA THR A 113 -54.06 7.95 27.08
C THR A 113 -55.38 8.59 26.61
N SER A 114 -55.92 8.11 25.48
CA SER A 114 -57.15 8.61 24.88
C SER A 114 -58.31 7.62 24.98
N TYR A 115 -59.54 8.13 24.85
CA TYR A 115 -60.75 7.31 24.68
C TYR A 115 -60.92 7.04 23.17
N SER A 116 -60.88 5.76 22.77
CA SER A 116 -61.09 5.27 21.38
C SER A 116 -60.04 5.61 20.31
N SER A 117 -59.50 6.83 20.23
CA SER A 117 -58.52 7.19 19.18
C SER A 117 -57.58 8.31 19.57
N CYS A 118 -56.41 8.37 18.93
CA CYS A 118 -55.45 9.45 19.11
C CYS A 118 -55.90 10.73 18.39
N ILE A 119 -55.49 11.89 18.93
CA ILE A 119 -55.65 13.19 18.25
C ILE A 119 -54.62 13.32 17.13
N ASN A 120 -54.83 14.27 16.21
CA ASN A 120 -53.86 14.54 15.14
C ASN A 120 -52.47 14.85 15.70
N GLY A 121 -51.43 14.27 15.08
CA GLY A 121 -50.05 14.35 15.53
C GLY A 121 -49.69 13.34 16.63
N PHE A 122 -50.56 12.37 16.90
CA PHE A 122 -50.28 11.25 17.80
C PHE A 122 -50.68 9.93 17.16
N THR A 123 -49.83 8.92 17.30
CA THR A 123 -49.98 7.57 16.76
C THR A 123 -50.18 6.56 17.89
N PRO A 124 -51.09 5.57 17.75
CA PRO A 124 -51.25 4.49 18.73
C PRO A 124 -49.95 3.70 18.91
N ALA A 125 -49.66 3.28 20.14
CA ALA A 125 -48.43 2.54 20.48
C ALA A 125 -48.16 1.33 19.57
N GLU A 126 -49.21 0.59 19.21
CA GLU A 126 -49.16 -0.59 18.34
C GLU A 126 -48.74 -0.30 16.89
N ASN A 127 -48.85 0.97 16.47
CA ASN A 127 -48.52 1.41 15.12
C ASN A 127 -47.12 2.05 15.03
N LEU A 128 -46.42 2.26 16.14
CA LEU A 128 -45.05 2.80 16.14
C LEU A 128 -44.03 1.70 15.84
N LEU A 129 -42.93 2.08 15.19
CA LEU A 129 -41.77 1.20 14.98
C LEU A 129 -40.92 1.09 16.26
N SER A 130 -40.91 2.13 17.09
CA SER A 130 -40.20 2.17 18.36
C SER A 130 -40.90 3.11 19.35
N THR A 131 -40.99 2.69 20.61
CA THR A 131 -41.46 3.52 21.74
C THR A 131 -40.33 3.84 22.73
N VAL A 132 -39.08 3.50 22.39
CA VAL A 132 -37.91 3.61 23.29
C VAL A 132 -36.74 4.36 22.67
N LEU A 133 -36.52 4.19 21.37
CA LEU A 133 -35.70 5.08 20.57
C LEU A 133 -36.59 6.22 20.10
N PHE A 134 -36.25 7.42 20.55
CA PHE A 134 -37.07 8.60 20.33
C PHE A 134 -36.64 9.35 19.09
N ASP A 135 -37.63 9.86 18.38
CA ASP A 135 -37.44 10.78 17.28
C ASP A 135 -36.86 12.11 17.78
N CYS A 136 -35.75 12.53 17.18
CA CYS A 136 -35.08 13.78 17.48
C CYS A 136 -35.60 14.96 16.64
N ASN A 137 -36.39 14.71 15.58
CA ASN A 137 -37.00 15.73 14.74
C ASN A 137 -38.37 15.32 14.18
N ASP A 138 -39.38 15.39 15.05
CA ASP A 138 -40.83 15.18 14.83
C ASP A 138 -41.49 16.06 13.74
N ALA A 139 -40.71 16.86 13.02
CA ALA A 139 -41.16 17.69 11.92
C ALA A 139 -40.59 17.23 10.57
N ASN A 140 -39.72 16.22 10.55
CA ASN A 140 -39.07 15.71 9.35
C ASN A 140 -38.85 14.19 9.43
N GLY A 141 -39.73 13.41 8.80
CA GLY A 141 -39.68 11.94 8.83
C GLY A 141 -38.50 11.29 8.09
N GLU A 142 -37.54 12.08 7.61
CA GLU A 142 -36.23 11.61 7.15
C GLU A 142 -35.18 11.59 8.28
N ILE A 143 -35.46 12.19 9.45
CA ILE A 143 -34.57 12.24 10.61
C ILE A 143 -35.23 11.50 11.76
N ASN A 144 -34.85 10.23 11.95
CA ASN A 144 -35.37 9.37 13.01
C ASN A 144 -34.38 8.21 13.28
N PRO A 145 -34.54 7.47 14.40
CA PRO A 145 -33.64 6.38 14.76
C PRO A 145 -33.48 5.22 13.78
N GLY A 146 -34.29 5.16 12.71
CA GLY A 146 -34.17 4.18 11.63
C GLY A 146 -33.54 4.70 10.34
N SER A 147 -33.24 6.00 10.27
CA SER A 147 -32.72 6.65 9.07
C SER A 147 -31.23 6.32 8.85
N PRO A 148 -30.79 6.20 7.58
CA PRO A 148 -29.37 6.12 7.27
C PRO A 148 -28.70 7.48 7.40
N GLU A 149 -27.49 7.49 7.95
CA GLU A 149 -26.65 8.69 8.06
C GLU A 149 -26.13 9.18 6.71
N GLU A 150 -26.19 10.50 6.47
CA GLU A 150 -25.51 11.17 5.35
C GLU A 150 -24.21 11.84 5.84
N PRO A 151 -23.02 11.28 5.53
CA PRO A 151 -21.80 11.71 6.19
C PRO A 151 -21.38 13.16 5.92
N ASN A 152 -21.00 13.88 6.97
CA ASN A 152 -20.45 15.24 6.98
C ASN A 152 -21.43 16.34 6.52
N ASP A 153 -22.74 16.13 6.63
CA ASP A 153 -23.74 17.15 6.32
C ASP A 153 -24.12 18.03 7.54
N GLY A 154 -23.62 17.67 8.73
CA GLY A 154 -23.87 18.34 10.00
C GLY A 154 -25.23 18.02 10.61
N ILE A 155 -25.93 17.01 10.11
CA ILE A 155 -27.23 16.54 10.59
C ILE A 155 -27.04 15.14 11.15
N ASP A 156 -27.66 14.89 12.30
CA ASP A 156 -27.75 13.58 12.94
C ASP A 156 -29.10 12.99 12.51
N GLN A 157 -29.10 12.18 11.44
CA GLN A 157 -30.32 11.62 10.86
C GLN A 157 -30.83 10.44 11.69
N ASP A 158 -29.94 9.67 12.31
CA ASP A 158 -30.27 8.47 13.09
C ASP A 158 -30.47 8.71 14.59
N CYS A 159 -30.44 9.99 15.01
CA CYS A 159 -30.67 10.44 16.38
C CYS A 159 -29.74 9.80 17.42
N THR A 160 -28.53 9.39 17.02
CA THR A 160 -27.50 8.88 17.93
C THR A 160 -26.79 10.00 18.70
N GLY A 161 -26.94 11.25 18.23
CA GLY A 161 -26.30 12.44 18.78
C GLY A 161 -25.06 12.89 18.01
N TYR A 162 -24.74 12.25 16.88
CA TYR A 162 -23.51 12.45 16.12
C TYR A 162 -23.77 12.37 14.61
N ASP A 163 -23.18 13.28 13.84
CA ASP A 163 -23.10 13.18 12.37
C ASP A 163 -21.93 12.26 11.99
N SER A 164 -22.20 11.26 11.17
CA SER A 164 -21.17 10.31 10.69
C SER A 164 -20.09 11.01 9.86
N ILE A 165 -18.82 10.74 10.14
CA ILE A 165 -17.69 11.36 9.43
C ILE A 165 -17.13 10.41 8.37
N THR A 166 -16.69 10.96 7.23
CA THR A 166 -15.92 10.19 6.24
C THR A 166 -14.44 10.12 6.60
N TRP A 167 -13.93 8.90 6.72
CA TRP A 167 -12.55 8.59 7.03
C TRP A 167 -11.86 7.92 5.84
N TYR A 168 -10.59 8.23 5.64
CA TYR A 168 -9.75 7.73 4.54
C TYR A 168 -8.67 6.82 5.09
N LYS A 169 -8.44 5.69 4.43
CA LYS A 169 -7.44 4.71 4.86
C LYS A 169 -6.03 5.28 4.69
N ASP A 170 -5.21 5.13 5.73
CA ASP A 170 -3.80 5.53 5.83
C ASP A 170 -3.19 4.67 6.94
N ILE A 171 -2.71 3.48 6.55
CA ILE A 171 -2.26 2.45 7.49
C ILE A 171 -0.82 2.68 7.94
N ASP A 172 0.07 3.10 7.03
CA ASP A 172 1.49 3.31 7.32
C ASP A 172 1.80 4.71 7.87
N GLY A 173 0.86 5.65 7.79
CA GLY A 173 0.93 6.96 8.41
C GLY A 173 1.73 7.98 7.62
N ASP A 174 1.90 7.79 6.30
CA ASP A 174 2.61 8.73 5.43
C ASP A 174 1.78 9.95 5.01
N SER A 175 0.50 9.99 5.42
CA SER A 175 -0.48 11.03 5.12
C SER A 175 -1.00 11.02 3.68
N TYR A 176 -0.85 9.93 2.95
CA TYR A 176 -1.52 9.65 1.69
C TYR A 176 -2.53 8.52 1.89
N SER A 177 -3.47 8.40 0.98
CA SER A 177 -4.52 7.38 1.05
C SER A 177 -4.64 6.65 -0.28
N ASP A 178 -5.03 5.39 -0.25
CA ASP A 178 -5.41 4.61 -1.43
C ASP A 178 -6.80 4.99 -1.98
N GLY A 179 -7.52 5.87 -1.29
CA GLY A 179 -8.88 6.30 -1.62
C GLY A 179 -9.98 5.39 -1.08
N VAL A 180 -9.64 4.35 -0.30
CA VAL A 180 -10.62 3.56 0.44
C VAL A 180 -11.16 4.38 1.60
N ILE A 181 -12.48 4.50 1.64
CA ILE A 181 -13.20 5.26 2.67
C ILE A 181 -14.03 4.37 3.57
N THR A 182 -14.31 4.87 4.78
CA THR A 182 -15.31 4.32 5.69
C THR A 182 -16.06 5.45 6.39
N TYR A 183 -17.22 5.13 6.95
CA TYR A 183 -18.07 6.07 7.68
C TYR A 183 -18.12 5.65 9.15
N ALA A 184 -17.81 6.57 10.06
CA ALA A 184 -17.83 6.32 11.49
C ALA A 184 -17.84 7.63 12.28
N GLU A 185 -18.44 7.60 13.47
CA GLU A 185 -18.40 8.70 14.45
C GLU A 185 -16.96 8.96 14.97
N VAL A 186 -16.20 7.88 15.16
CA VAL A 186 -14.83 7.90 15.69
C VAL A 186 -13.89 7.20 14.71
N GLY A 187 -12.71 7.78 14.52
CA GLY A 187 -11.69 7.28 13.58
C GLY A 187 -11.30 5.83 13.83
N PRO A 188 -11.57 4.93 12.86
CA PRO A 188 -11.06 3.57 12.92
C PRO A 188 -9.52 3.54 12.87
N GLU A 189 -8.91 2.50 13.44
CA GLU A 189 -7.46 2.30 13.36
C GLU A 189 -7.03 2.18 11.89
N GLY A 190 -5.96 2.89 11.52
CA GLY A 190 -5.48 2.93 10.13
C GLY A 190 -6.30 3.83 9.20
N TYR A 191 -7.15 4.70 9.75
CA TYR A 191 -7.86 5.73 8.98
C TYR A 191 -7.60 7.13 9.53
N ARG A 192 -7.76 8.15 8.69
CA ARG A 192 -7.52 9.57 8.96
C ARG A 192 -8.62 10.45 8.38
N LEU A 193 -8.74 11.66 8.92
CA LEU A 193 -9.59 12.71 8.38
C LEU A 193 -8.96 13.30 7.11
N PRO A 194 -9.76 13.86 6.19
CA PRO A 194 -9.24 14.60 5.03
C PRO A 194 -8.25 15.72 5.39
N SER A 195 -8.42 16.35 6.54
CA SER A 195 -7.55 17.42 7.02
C SER A 195 -6.20 16.94 7.55
N GLU A 196 -6.05 15.64 7.79
CA GLU A 196 -4.82 15.02 8.28
C GLU A 196 -3.97 14.46 7.13
N LEU A 197 -4.53 14.41 5.92
CA LEU A 197 -3.89 13.86 4.73
C LEU A 197 -3.35 14.95 3.80
N SER A 198 -2.21 14.67 3.17
CA SER A 198 -1.66 15.42 2.04
C SER A 198 -2.45 15.16 0.75
N ALA A 199 -2.93 13.93 0.55
CA ALA A 199 -3.83 13.56 -0.53
C ALA A 199 -4.81 12.47 -0.12
N LEU A 200 -6.01 12.49 -0.72
CA LEU A 200 -7.09 11.54 -0.46
C LEU A 200 -7.05 10.29 -1.36
N TYR A 201 -6.05 10.21 -2.24
CA TYR A 201 -5.84 9.12 -3.19
C TYR A 201 -4.38 9.15 -3.63
N GLY A 202 -3.92 8.03 -4.20
CA GLY A 202 -2.62 7.95 -4.85
C GLY A 202 -1.54 7.25 -4.03
N ASP A 203 -1.82 6.78 -2.82
CA ASP A 203 -0.97 5.75 -2.20
C ASP A 203 -1.33 4.38 -2.81
N TRP A 204 -0.32 3.62 -3.25
CA TRP A 204 -0.47 2.29 -3.84
C TRP A 204 0.03 1.18 -2.91
N ASP A 205 0.69 1.53 -1.81
CA ASP A 205 1.23 0.59 -0.83
C ASP A 205 1.12 1.11 0.60
N ASP A 206 -0.09 1.01 1.16
CA ASP A 206 -0.42 1.30 2.57
C ASP A 206 0.41 0.52 3.63
N GLY A 207 1.35 -0.32 3.21
CA GLY A 207 2.28 -1.04 4.08
C GLY A 207 3.67 -0.41 4.17
N ASP A 208 3.96 0.63 3.36
CA ASP A 208 5.29 1.20 3.18
C ASP A 208 5.25 2.72 3.05
N PHE A 209 5.45 3.41 4.17
CA PHE A 209 5.44 4.87 4.27
C PHE A 209 6.47 5.60 3.37
N THR A 210 7.36 4.86 2.69
CA THR A 210 8.32 5.42 1.73
C THR A 210 7.79 5.42 0.30
N VAL A 211 6.59 4.89 0.05
CA VAL A 211 6.01 4.72 -1.28
C VAL A 211 4.74 5.56 -1.40
N HIS A 212 4.88 6.81 -1.83
CA HIS A 212 3.77 7.72 -2.03
C HIS A 212 4.06 8.77 -3.10
N PRO A 213 3.04 9.42 -3.70
CA PRO A 213 3.25 10.43 -4.72
C PRO A 213 4.24 11.52 -4.28
N GLY A 214 5.32 11.69 -5.03
CA GLY A 214 6.36 12.67 -4.74
C GLY A 214 7.27 12.33 -3.55
N ALA A 215 7.34 11.06 -3.14
CA ALA A 215 8.36 10.57 -2.21
C ALA A 215 9.79 10.76 -2.76
N VAL A 216 10.78 10.53 -1.90
CA VAL A 216 12.19 10.48 -2.33
C VAL A 216 12.48 9.08 -2.83
N GLU A 217 13.10 8.99 -4.01
CA GLU A 217 13.58 7.72 -4.57
C GLU A 217 14.79 7.16 -3.82
N TYR A 218 14.81 5.85 -3.67
CA TYR A 218 15.94 5.09 -3.12
C TYR A 218 16.39 4.04 -4.13
N CYS A 219 17.65 3.59 -4.07
CA CYS A 219 18.14 2.50 -4.92
C CYS A 219 17.68 1.13 -4.40
N ASP A 220 16.38 0.94 -4.23
CA ASP A 220 15.77 -0.29 -3.72
C ASP A 220 14.94 -1.03 -4.77
N GLY A 221 14.89 -0.51 -6.00
CA GLY A 221 14.17 -1.08 -7.13
C GLY A 221 12.66 -0.85 -7.07
N LYS A 222 12.22 0.15 -6.29
CA LYS A 222 10.83 0.60 -6.22
C LYS A 222 10.67 1.93 -6.94
N ASP A 223 9.43 2.21 -7.30
CA ASP A 223 8.99 3.53 -7.77
C ASP A 223 8.37 4.20 -6.54
N ASN A 224 9.24 4.77 -5.68
CA ASN A 224 8.83 5.32 -4.39
C ASN A 224 7.89 6.51 -4.58
N ASP A 225 8.16 7.36 -5.55
CA ASP A 225 7.43 8.59 -5.83
C ASP A 225 6.20 8.39 -6.74
N GLN A 226 6.03 7.15 -7.22
CA GLN A 226 4.93 6.67 -8.05
C GLN A 226 4.77 7.46 -9.37
N ASN A 227 5.88 7.96 -9.93
CA ASN A 227 5.89 8.69 -11.19
C ASN A 227 5.93 7.76 -12.43
N GLY A 228 6.11 6.46 -12.21
CA GLY A 228 6.20 5.43 -13.25
C GLY A 228 7.63 5.07 -13.66
N LEU A 229 8.65 5.59 -12.98
CA LEU A 229 10.06 5.33 -13.20
C LEU A 229 10.71 4.86 -11.90
N VAL A 230 11.42 3.74 -11.95
CA VAL A 230 12.08 3.14 -10.78
C VAL A 230 13.41 3.83 -10.52
N ASP A 231 13.67 4.21 -9.27
CA ASP A 231 14.90 4.81 -8.75
C ASP A 231 15.36 6.07 -9.53
N ASP A 232 14.45 6.78 -10.21
CA ASP A 232 14.80 7.76 -11.27
C ASP A 232 15.37 9.09 -10.76
N SER A 233 15.01 9.42 -9.53
CA SER A 233 15.44 10.60 -8.79
C SER A 233 16.49 10.24 -7.73
N ALA A 234 16.83 8.96 -7.58
CA ALA A 234 17.96 8.49 -6.81
C ALA A 234 19.24 8.57 -7.67
N ILE A 235 20.41 8.65 -7.02
CA ILE A 235 21.69 8.45 -7.69
C ILE A 235 22.22 7.09 -7.23
N CYS A 236 22.19 6.11 -8.13
CA CYS A 236 22.47 4.72 -7.86
C CYS A 236 23.82 4.27 -8.43
N ASP A 237 24.38 3.22 -7.82
CA ASP A 237 25.62 2.62 -8.30
C ASP A 237 25.47 2.17 -9.77
N GLY A 238 26.33 2.69 -10.64
CA GLY A 238 26.24 2.44 -12.08
C GLY A 238 25.58 3.57 -12.88
N ASP A 239 24.92 4.53 -12.24
CA ASP A 239 24.30 5.65 -12.93
C ASP A 239 25.33 6.50 -13.64
N THR A 240 25.01 6.89 -14.88
CA THR A 240 25.93 7.62 -15.74
C THR A 240 25.63 9.12 -15.74
N LEU A 241 26.62 9.93 -15.37
CA LEU A 241 26.64 11.37 -15.59
C LEU A 241 27.39 11.68 -16.90
N SER A 242 26.80 12.46 -17.80
CA SER A 242 27.46 12.93 -19.03
C SER A 242 27.50 14.45 -19.09
N GLU A 243 28.69 15.04 -18.98
CA GLU A 243 28.92 16.48 -19.11
C GLU A 243 29.63 16.80 -20.43
N THR A 244 29.19 17.84 -21.15
CA THR A 244 29.89 18.31 -22.36
C THR A 244 30.66 19.57 -22.07
N ILE A 245 32.00 19.49 -22.10
CA ILE A 245 32.91 20.60 -21.81
C ILE A 245 33.78 20.83 -23.05
N ASN A 246 33.86 22.07 -23.53
CA ASN A 246 34.57 22.42 -24.77
C ASN A 246 34.19 21.56 -26.01
N GLY A 247 32.95 21.07 -26.07
CA GLY A 247 32.44 20.28 -27.19
C GLY A 247 32.83 18.80 -27.18
N VAL A 248 33.42 18.30 -26.09
CA VAL A 248 33.68 16.87 -25.86
C VAL A 248 32.89 16.37 -24.65
N SER A 249 32.40 15.13 -24.71
CA SER A 249 31.66 14.51 -23.61
C SER A 249 32.61 13.85 -22.62
N PHE A 250 32.30 14.00 -21.33
CA PHE A 250 32.88 13.30 -20.21
C PHE A 250 31.79 12.45 -19.57
N GLU A 251 31.90 11.13 -19.71
CA GLU A 251 31.00 10.16 -19.09
C GLU A 251 31.62 9.64 -17.79
N LEU A 252 30.86 9.72 -16.70
CA LEU A 252 31.22 9.22 -15.39
C LEU A 252 30.15 8.27 -14.87
N VAL A 253 30.55 7.35 -14.01
CA VAL A 253 29.68 6.39 -13.33
C VAL A 253 29.68 6.71 -11.84
N TYR A 254 28.50 6.77 -11.23
CA TYR A 254 28.35 6.95 -9.79
C TYR A 254 28.67 5.67 -9.02
N LEU A 255 29.32 5.86 -7.88
CA LEU A 255 29.49 4.84 -6.84
C LEU A 255 29.02 5.44 -5.52
N SER A 256 28.18 4.71 -4.81
CA SER A 256 27.73 5.05 -3.46
C SER A 256 28.85 4.88 -2.44
N GLU A 257 28.67 5.47 -1.26
CA GLU A 257 29.47 5.13 -0.10
C GLU A 257 29.40 3.62 0.19
N GLY A 258 30.47 3.06 0.71
CA GLY A 258 30.47 1.62 0.91
C GLY A 258 31.73 1.10 1.55
N PHE A 259 31.70 -0.20 1.83
CA PHE A 259 32.79 -0.94 2.44
C PHE A 259 33.33 -1.97 1.44
N PHE A 260 34.66 -2.10 1.37
CA PHE A 260 35.29 -3.20 0.65
C PHE A 260 36.62 -3.64 1.27
N MET A 261 37.06 -4.83 0.89
CA MET A 261 38.39 -5.34 1.22
C MET A 261 39.39 -4.95 0.13
N MET A 262 40.31 -4.07 0.46
CA MET A 262 41.36 -3.56 -0.43
C MET A 262 42.63 -4.43 -0.31
N GLY A 263 43.20 -4.80 -1.45
CA GLY A 263 44.41 -5.62 -1.57
C GLY A 263 44.18 -7.03 -2.12
N ASP A 264 45.24 -7.85 -2.02
CA ASP A 264 45.33 -9.19 -2.62
C ASP A 264 44.43 -10.21 -1.90
N GLU A 265 43.19 -10.35 -2.39
CA GLU A 265 42.19 -11.26 -1.86
C GLU A 265 42.34 -12.72 -2.32
N PHE A 266 43.03 -12.94 -3.45
CA PHE A 266 43.24 -14.27 -4.03
C PHE A 266 44.51 -14.95 -3.53
N ALA A 267 45.28 -14.28 -2.68
CA ALA A 267 46.58 -14.72 -2.20
C ALA A 267 47.54 -15.04 -3.36
N ASP A 268 47.50 -14.22 -4.42
CA ASP A 268 48.38 -14.36 -5.58
C ASP A 268 49.85 -14.02 -5.19
N GLY A 269 50.07 -13.36 -4.05
CA GLY A 269 51.39 -13.10 -3.47
C GLY A 269 51.93 -11.71 -3.81
N ILE A 270 51.04 -10.75 -4.09
CA ILE A 270 51.42 -9.38 -4.46
C ILE A 270 51.76 -8.61 -3.19
N THR A 271 53.05 -8.62 -2.82
CA THR A 271 53.53 -8.05 -1.55
C THR A 271 53.19 -6.58 -1.36
N SER A 272 53.09 -5.79 -2.44
CA SER A 272 52.73 -4.37 -2.36
C SER A 272 51.24 -4.14 -2.07
N ALA A 273 50.40 -5.16 -2.29
CA ALA A 273 48.96 -5.18 -2.06
C ALA A 273 48.58 -5.94 -0.76
N LEU A 274 49.56 -6.20 0.11
CA LEU A 274 49.37 -6.81 1.42
C LEU A 274 49.64 -5.81 2.56
N PRO A 275 48.94 -5.94 3.71
CA PRO A 275 47.85 -6.88 3.97
C PRO A 275 46.56 -6.51 3.26
N LEU A 276 45.70 -7.51 3.02
CA LEU A 276 44.29 -7.30 2.73
C LEU A 276 43.67 -6.55 3.93
N HIS A 277 43.00 -5.42 3.69
CA HIS A 277 42.52 -4.55 4.76
C HIS A 277 41.17 -3.90 4.41
N PRO A 278 40.34 -3.56 5.41
CA PRO A 278 39.06 -2.93 5.17
C PRO A 278 39.23 -1.44 4.81
N VAL A 279 38.39 -0.97 3.90
CA VAL A 279 38.21 0.45 3.57
C VAL A 279 36.73 0.77 3.51
N THR A 280 36.36 1.96 3.99
CA THR A 280 35.02 2.53 3.93
C THR A 280 35.08 3.91 3.31
N PHE A 281 34.16 4.19 2.39
CA PHE A 281 33.92 5.54 1.88
C PHE A 281 32.85 6.22 2.72
N SER A 282 33.05 7.49 3.07
CA SER A 282 32.04 8.25 3.83
C SER A 282 30.99 8.91 2.93
N ARG A 283 31.25 8.98 1.62
CA ARG A 283 30.40 9.60 0.60
C ARG A 283 30.59 8.89 -0.74
N GLY A 284 29.53 8.83 -1.54
CA GLY A 284 29.63 8.44 -2.93
C GLY A 284 30.40 9.45 -3.79
N TYR A 285 30.85 9.01 -4.96
CA TYR A 285 31.59 9.80 -5.93
C TYR A 285 31.37 9.27 -7.34
N TYR A 286 31.58 10.13 -8.34
CA TYR A 286 31.63 9.72 -9.73
C TYR A 286 33.06 9.36 -10.14
N ILE A 287 33.23 8.34 -10.98
CA ILE A 287 34.51 7.99 -11.61
C ILE A 287 34.34 7.88 -13.13
N GLY A 288 35.36 8.29 -13.89
CA GLY A 288 35.34 8.26 -15.35
C GLY A 288 35.03 6.85 -15.86
N LYS A 289 34.02 6.75 -16.73
CA LYS A 289 33.62 5.49 -17.38
C LYS A 289 34.76 4.87 -18.18
N TYR A 290 35.62 5.74 -18.71
CA TYR A 290 36.80 5.43 -19.49
C TYR A 290 38.03 6.16 -18.93
N GLU A 291 39.21 5.75 -19.36
CA GLU A 291 40.42 6.57 -19.31
C GLU A 291 40.19 7.91 -20.06
N VAL A 292 40.88 8.99 -19.65
CA VAL A 292 40.81 10.26 -20.37
C VAL A 292 41.37 10.07 -21.77
N THR A 293 40.56 10.38 -22.79
CA THR A 293 40.93 10.24 -24.19
C THR A 293 41.82 11.38 -24.68
N GLN A 294 42.55 11.13 -25.76
CA GLN A 294 43.35 12.16 -26.44
C GLN A 294 42.50 13.34 -26.91
N ARG A 295 41.26 13.12 -27.34
CA ARG A 295 40.35 14.21 -27.71
C ARG A 295 39.98 15.06 -26.51
N GLN A 296 39.66 14.44 -25.37
CA GLN A 296 39.34 15.16 -24.13
C GLN A 296 40.54 15.97 -23.65
N TRP A 297 41.73 15.36 -23.62
CA TRP A 297 42.97 16.06 -23.30
C TRP A 297 43.19 17.27 -24.22
N GLN A 298 43.11 17.08 -25.53
CA GLN A 298 43.34 18.15 -26.50
C GLN A 298 42.30 19.28 -26.41
N ALA A 299 41.05 18.98 -26.06
CA ALA A 299 40.00 19.98 -25.89
C ALA A 299 40.22 20.91 -24.68
N ILE A 300 40.95 20.44 -23.66
CA ILE A 300 41.29 21.22 -22.46
C ILE A 300 42.67 21.86 -22.60
N MET A 301 43.68 21.08 -22.99
CA MET A 301 45.10 21.49 -22.98
C MET A 301 45.59 22.07 -24.30
N GLY A 302 44.79 21.98 -25.37
CA GLY A 302 45.12 22.53 -26.70
C GLY A 302 46.23 21.79 -27.45
N SER A 303 46.77 20.70 -26.91
CA SER A 303 47.82 19.87 -27.52
C SER A 303 47.58 18.39 -27.22
N ASN A 304 48.26 17.48 -27.92
CA ASN A 304 48.19 16.04 -27.67
C ASN A 304 49.62 15.47 -27.52
N PRO A 305 50.05 15.04 -26.32
CA PRO A 305 51.40 14.54 -26.08
C PRO A 305 51.58 13.07 -26.47
N SER A 306 50.50 12.35 -26.77
CA SER A 306 50.51 10.89 -26.91
C SER A 306 51.38 10.38 -28.05
N TYR A 307 52.08 9.28 -27.79
CA TYR A 307 52.85 8.52 -28.75
C TYR A 307 51.96 7.78 -29.77
N PHE A 308 50.89 7.13 -29.30
CA PHE A 308 49.99 6.34 -30.13
C PHE A 308 48.80 7.17 -30.60
N THR A 309 48.83 7.62 -31.85
CA THR A 309 47.85 8.58 -32.39
C THR A 309 46.89 7.98 -33.42
N SER A 310 46.66 6.66 -33.38
CA SER A 310 45.79 5.97 -34.35
C SER A 310 44.32 6.36 -34.24
N SER A 311 43.87 6.82 -33.07
CA SER A 311 42.52 7.32 -32.86
C SER A 311 42.51 8.43 -31.80
N PRO A 312 41.69 9.48 -31.97
CA PRO A 312 41.47 10.49 -30.92
C PRO A 312 40.75 9.93 -29.67
N ASP A 313 40.11 8.76 -29.79
CA ASP A 313 39.45 8.03 -28.70
C ASP A 313 40.37 7.05 -27.95
N ASN A 314 41.65 6.97 -28.35
CA ASN A 314 42.65 6.28 -27.52
C ASN A 314 42.87 7.07 -26.21
N PRO A 315 43.28 6.39 -25.12
CA PRO A 315 43.67 7.09 -23.90
C PRO A 315 44.83 8.03 -24.17
N VAL A 316 44.84 9.17 -23.47
CA VAL A 316 46.00 10.04 -23.44
C VAL A 316 47.09 9.37 -22.61
N GLU A 317 48.27 9.25 -23.20
CA GLU A 317 49.51 8.83 -22.55
C GLU A 317 50.64 9.82 -22.85
N GLN A 318 51.81 9.58 -22.26
CA GLN A 318 52.92 10.54 -22.20
C GLN A 318 52.56 11.83 -21.45
N VAL A 319 51.85 11.67 -20.33
CA VAL A 319 51.49 12.74 -19.40
C VAL A 319 52.14 12.52 -18.05
N SER A 320 52.59 13.59 -17.41
CA SER A 320 53.08 13.59 -16.03
C SER A 320 51.94 13.87 -15.04
N TRP A 321 52.17 13.54 -13.76
CA TRP A 321 51.22 13.84 -12.69
C TRP A 321 50.95 15.35 -12.58
N GLU A 322 51.98 16.19 -12.71
CA GLU A 322 51.84 17.65 -12.67
C GLU A 322 51.03 18.22 -13.85
N GLU A 323 51.22 17.67 -15.06
CA GLU A 323 50.41 18.04 -16.23
C GLU A 323 48.95 17.61 -16.07
N ILE A 324 48.68 16.48 -15.42
CA ILE A 324 47.32 16.05 -15.08
C ILE A 324 46.66 17.06 -14.13
N HIS A 325 47.36 17.57 -13.11
CA HIS A 325 46.80 18.60 -12.24
C HIS A 325 46.54 19.93 -12.97
N THR A 326 47.37 20.25 -13.96
CA THR A 326 47.11 21.39 -14.86
C THR A 326 45.84 21.14 -15.67
N PHE A 327 45.69 19.95 -16.27
CA PHE A 327 44.48 19.53 -16.97
C PHE A 327 43.24 19.62 -16.07
N LEU A 328 43.31 19.13 -14.82
CA LEU A 328 42.20 19.18 -13.87
C LEU A 328 41.80 20.61 -13.52
N ASN A 329 42.77 21.50 -13.27
CA ASN A 329 42.51 22.91 -13.01
C ASN A 329 41.78 23.58 -14.19
N ASP A 330 42.24 23.31 -15.41
CA ASP A 330 41.69 23.92 -16.62
C ASP A 330 40.31 23.31 -16.97
N LEU A 331 40.13 21.99 -16.76
CA LEU A 331 38.85 21.30 -16.88
C LEU A 331 37.81 21.88 -15.91
N ASN A 332 38.17 21.99 -14.64
CA ASN A 332 37.28 22.56 -13.61
C ASN A 332 36.95 24.02 -13.93
N THR A 333 37.92 24.81 -14.39
CA THR A 333 37.67 26.19 -14.83
C THR A 333 36.71 26.24 -16.02
N ALA A 334 36.90 25.37 -17.02
CA ALA A 334 36.02 25.27 -18.19
C ALA A 334 34.60 24.79 -17.82
N ASN A 335 34.46 24.00 -16.75
CA ASN A 335 33.17 23.56 -16.22
C ASN A 335 32.51 24.56 -15.24
N GLY A 336 33.09 25.76 -15.06
CA GLY A 336 32.56 26.77 -14.13
C GLY A 336 32.92 26.56 -12.66
N ASN A 337 33.72 25.55 -12.33
CA ASN A 337 34.21 25.19 -10.99
C ASN A 337 35.69 25.56 -10.77
N GLY A 338 36.16 26.65 -11.37
CA GLY A 338 37.58 27.05 -11.29
C GLY A 338 38.06 27.22 -9.85
N GLY A 339 39.18 26.57 -9.51
CA GLY A 339 39.79 26.62 -8.17
C GLY A 339 39.16 25.69 -7.13
N CYS A 340 38.19 24.85 -7.50
CA CYS A 340 37.68 23.80 -6.62
C CYS A 340 38.76 22.75 -6.31
N THR A 341 38.51 21.97 -5.25
CA THR A 341 39.36 20.85 -4.82
C THR A 341 38.51 19.61 -4.51
N LYS A 342 39.16 18.45 -4.36
CA LYS A 342 38.49 17.23 -3.89
C LYS A 342 37.74 17.54 -2.58
N GLY A 343 36.45 17.26 -2.57
CA GLY A 343 35.54 17.55 -1.46
C GLY A 343 34.49 18.63 -1.77
N ASP A 344 34.73 19.46 -2.79
CA ASP A 344 33.79 20.46 -3.29
C ASP A 344 32.86 19.83 -4.35
N SER A 345 31.55 20.05 -4.23
CA SER A 345 30.55 19.52 -5.16
C SER A 345 30.87 19.91 -6.60
N GLY A 346 30.74 18.94 -7.51
CA GLY A 346 31.02 19.11 -8.93
C GLY A 346 32.49 19.22 -9.33
N CYS A 347 33.44 19.08 -8.40
CA CYS A 347 34.86 19.21 -8.73
C CYS A 347 35.44 17.92 -9.33
N TYR A 348 36.14 18.03 -10.46
CA TYR A 348 36.94 16.95 -11.03
C TYR A 348 38.30 16.83 -10.34
N TYR A 349 38.75 15.60 -10.09
CA TYR A 349 40.03 15.30 -9.46
C TYR A 349 40.58 13.94 -9.93
N LEU A 350 41.81 13.59 -9.54
CA LEU A 350 42.33 12.23 -9.69
C LEU A 350 41.75 11.33 -8.58
N PRO A 351 41.20 10.13 -8.88
CA PRO A 351 40.72 9.25 -7.83
C PRO A 351 41.83 8.94 -6.82
N THR A 352 41.48 8.72 -5.55
CA THR A 352 42.43 8.04 -4.66
C THR A 352 42.61 6.61 -5.12
N GLU A 353 43.70 6.00 -4.68
CA GLU A 353 43.98 4.61 -4.97
C GLU A 353 42.84 3.69 -4.50
N ALA A 354 42.29 3.97 -3.31
CA ALA A 354 41.15 3.22 -2.81
C ALA A 354 39.90 3.41 -3.67
N GLN A 355 39.61 4.63 -4.09
CA GLN A 355 38.48 4.89 -5.00
C GLN A 355 38.65 4.14 -6.33
N TRP A 356 39.88 4.09 -6.85
CA TRP A 356 40.19 3.36 -8.06
C TRP A 356 39.97 1.85 -7.89
N GLU A 357 40.48 1.26 -6.80
CA GLU A 357 40.34 -0.18 -6.59
C GLU A 357 38.90 -0.61 -6.29
N TYR A 358 38.17 0.18 -5.51
CA TYR A 358 36.74 -0.05 -5.25
C TYR A 358 35.94 -0.08 -6.56
N ALA A 359 36.16 0.92 -7.41
CA ALA A 359 35.55 0.98 -8.73
C ALA A 359 35.98 -0.20 -9.62
N ALA A 360 37.26 -0.57 -9.60
CA ALA A 360 37.77 -1.69 -10.39
C ALA A 360 37.14 -3.03 -9.96
N LYS A 361 36.83 -3.22 -8.68
CA LYS A 361 36.19 -4.44 -8.15
C LYS A 361 34.69 -4.53 -8.46
N GLY A 362 34.10 -3.50 -9.06
CA GLY A 362 32.66 -3.46 -9.35
C GLY A 362 31.83 -2.80 -8.25
N GLY A 363 32.46 -1.99 -7.38
CA GLY A 363 31.76 -1.18 -6.38
C GLY A 363 31.31 -1.96 -5.15
N PRO A 364 30.09 -1.71 -4.62
CA PRO A 364 29.65 -2.29 -3.36
C PRO A 364 29.54 -3.82 -3.45
N PRO A 365 29.71 -4.54 -2.32
CA PRO A 365 29.61 -6.01 -2.28
C PRO A 365 28.28 -6.59 -2.77
N SER A 366 27.21 -5.79 -2.81
CA SER A 366 25.90 -6.17 -3.38
C SER A 366 25.94 -6.33 -4.91
N LEU A 367 26.86 -5.66 -5.59
CA LEU A 367 27.03 -5.69 -7.04
C LEU A 367 28.29 -6.46 -7.46
N ALA A 368 29.39 -6.26 -6.73
CA ALA A 368 30.73 -6.71 -7.12
C ALA A 368 30.87 -8.24 -7.22
N THR A 369 31.51 -8.71 -8.30
CA THR A 369 31.97 -10.11 -8.41
C THR A 369 33.49 -10.18 -8.18
N ALA A 370 33.90 -10.90 -7.14
CA ALA A 370 35.33 -11.10 -6.86
C ALA A 370 36.05 -11.79 -8.03
N THR A 371 36.87 -11.03 -8.74
CA THR A 371 37.58 -11.46 -9.96
C THR A 371 39.01 -10.90 -9.97
N ARG A 372 39.92 -11.58 -10.69
CA ARG A 372 41.34 -11.18 -10.80
C ARG A 372 41.56 -9.97 -11.71
N TYR A 373 40.65 -9.77 -12.64
CA TYR A 373 40.60 -8.67 -13.59
C TYR A 373 39.23 -8.02 -13.47
N SER A 374 39.14 -6.72 -13.72
CA SER A 374 37.88 -5.99 -13.53
C SER A 374 36.78 -6.59 -14.41
N GLY A 375 35.70 -7.09 -13.79
CA GLY A 375 34.55 -7.71 -14.48
C GLY A 375 34.77 -9.14 -15.00
N SER A 376 35.94 -9.76 -14.81
CA SER A 376 36.20 -11.10 -15.37
C SER A 376 37.33 -11.87 -14.69
N PRO A 377 37.20 -13.19 -14.49
CA PRO A 377 38.33 -14.03 -14.07
C PRO A 377 39.39 -14.23 -15.17
N LEU A 378 39.09 -13.83 -16.41
CA LEU A 378 39.97 -13.92 -17.58
C LEU A 378 40.31 -12.51 -18.10
N ILE A 379 41.59 -12.25 -18.39
CA ILE A 379 42.03 -10.93 -18.88
C ILE A 379 41.54 -10.61 -20.31
N GLY A 380 41.49 -11.62 -21.19
CA GLY A 380 41.24 -11.40 -22.63
C GLY A 380 39.95 -10.64 -22.97
N PRO A 381 38.82 -10.92 -22.30
CA PRO A 381 37.56 -10.20 -22.54
C PRO A 381 37.49 -8.77 -21.99
N VAL A 382 38.36 -8.37 -21.06
CA VAL A 382 38.23 -7.10 -20.30
C VAL A 382 39.45 -6.19 -20.40
N GLY A 383 40.56 -6.65 -20.98
CA GLY A 383 41.77 -5.82 -21.07
C GLY A 383 42.60 -5.99 -22.33
N TRP A 384 43.16 -4.87 -22.77
CA TRP A 384 44.23 -4.82 -23.76
C TRP A 384 45.57 -5.00 -23.07
N TYR A 385 46.25 -6.11 -23.36
CA TYR A 385 47.51 -6.51 -22.74
C TYR A 385 48.45 -7.10 -23.79
N ARG A 386 49.66 -7.51 -23.39
CA ARG A 386 50.75 -7.88 -24.31
C ARG A 386 50.37 -8.84 -25.43
N LEU A 387 49.44 -9.78 -25.19
CA LEU A 387 49.11 -10.82 -26.17
C LEU A 387 48.04 -10.40 -27.19
N ASN A 388 47.16 -9.44 -26.87
CA ASN A 388 46.05 -9.03 -27.76
C ASN A 388 46.16 -7.58 -28.27
N SER A 389 46.98 -6.73 -27.65
CA SER A 389 47.04 -5.30 -27.97
C SER A 389 47.76 -4.96 -29.28
N GLY A 390 48.57 -5.87 -29.82
CA GLY A 390 49.46 -5.54 -30.94
C GLY A 390 50.54 -4.51 -30.57
N ASN A 391 50.85 -4.37 -29.28
CA ASN A 391 51.84 -3.43 -28.75
C ASN A 391 51.50 -1.95 -29.02
N ALA A 392 50.21 -1.60 -28.89
CA ALA A 392 49.70 -0.23 -28.95
C ALA A 392 48.47 -0.05 -28.04
N THR A 393 48.14 1.21 -27.72
CA THR A 393 46.86 1.57 -27.08
C THR A 393 45.70 1.44 -28.06
N HIS A 394 44.51 1.18 -27.53
CA HIS A 394 43.27 1.05 -28.29
C HIS A 394 42.26 2.11 -27.86
N GLN A 395 41.22 2.29 -28.67
CA GLN A 395 40.10 3.15 -28.29
C GLN A 395 39.50 2.61 -27.00
N VAL A 396 39.14 3.53 -26.10
CA VAL A 396 38.46 3.18 -24.85
C VAL A 396 37.12 2.50 -25.12
N GLY A 397 36.70 1.60 -24.23
CA GLY A 397 35.36 1.01 -24.27
C GLY A 397 35.12 -0.09 -25.31
N LEU A 398 36.19 -0.67 -25.89
CA LEU A 398 36.06 -1.72 -26.91
C LEU A 398 35.95 -3.15 -26.37
N LEU A 399 36.31 -3.37 -25.10
CA LEU A 399 36.20 -4.65 -24.42
C LEU A 399 35.04 -4.64 -23.41
N MET A 400 34.81 -5.74 -22.68
CA MET A 400 33.68 -5.80 -21.75
C MET A 400 33.94 -4.91 -20.52
N PRO A 401 32.93 -4.20 -20.02
CA PRO A 401 33.05 -3.45 -18.77
C PRO A 401 32.94 -4.38 -17.56
N ASN A 402 33.17 -3.83 -16.37
CA ASN A 402 32.80 -4.47 -15.11
C ASN A 402 31.31 -4.27 -14.78
N GLU A 403 30.91 -4.70 -13.58
CA GLU A 403 29.53 -4.69 -13.07
C GLU A 403 28.90 -3.28 -13.02
N LEU A 404 29.73 -2.24 -12.93
CA LEU A 404 29.30 -0.84 -12.92
C LEU A 404 29.26 -0.20 -14.32
N GLY A 405 29.63 -0.93 -15.38
CA GLY A 405 29.78 -0.34 -16.70
C GLY A 405 31.09 0.45 -16.89
N LEU A 406 32.10 0.24 -16.04
CA LEU A 406 33.43 0.83 -16.20
C LEU A 406 34.28 -0.01 -17.14
N PHE A 407 34.96 0.65 -18.07
CA PHE A 407 35.80 0.01 -19.08
C PHE A 407 37.28 0.25 -18.82
N ASP A 408 38.10 -0.65 -19.36
CA ASP A 408 39.56 -0.54 -19.39
C ASP A 408 40.19 -0.39 -17.99
N MET A 409 39.49 -0.82 -16.93
CA MET A 409 40.04 -0.95 -15.57
C MET A 409 41.12 -2.06 -15.47
N THR A 410 41.36 -2.78 -16.57
CA THR A 410 42.41 -3.78 -16.75
C THR A 410 43.04 -3.55 -18.14
N GLY A 411 44.34 -3.30 -18.19
CA GLY A 411 45.05 -3.10 -19.46
C GLY A 411 44.88 -1.71 -20.06
N ASN A 412 45.03 -1.62 -21.39
CA ASN A 412 45.14 -0.39 -22.17
C ASN A 412 46.28 0.53 -21.68
N VAL A 413 46.04 1.49 -20.78
CA VAL A 413 47.11 2.19 -20.08
C VAL A 413 46.99 2.02 -18.58
N MET A 414 48.13 2.08 -17.89
CA MET A 414 48.11 2.26 -16.45
C MET A 414 47.53 3.64 -16.15
N GLU A 415 47.03 3.78 -14.94
CA GLU A 415 46.36 5.02 -14.54
C GLU A 415 47.01 5.59 -13.30
N PHE A 416 47.41 6.87 -13.39
CA PHE A 416 47.73 7.65 -12.22
C PHE A 416 46.52 7.76 -11.29
N VAL A 417 46.80 7.71 -10.00
CA VAL A 417 45.88 8.08 -8.91
C VAL A 417 46.52 9.16 -8.04
N GLU A 418 45.76 9.79 -7.16
CA GLU A 418 46.24 10.90 -6.33
C GLU A 418 47.39 10.48 -5.39
N ASP A 419 47.31 9.28 -4.84
CA ASP A 419 48.13 8.83 -3.71
C ASP A 419 49.65 8.80 -3.97
N TRP A 420 50.43 9.17 -2.95
CA TRP A 420 51.83 8.79 -2.89
C TRP A 420 51.98 7.28 -2.75
N TYR A 421 52.94 6.68 -3.46
CA TYR A 421 53.23 5.25 -3.35
C TYR A 421 54.03 4.97 -2.09
N GLY A 422 53.42 4.19 -1.18
CA GLY A 422 54.09 3.55 -0.06
C GLY A 422 53.95 2.03 -0.16
N SER A 423 55.07 1.30 -0.20
CA SER A 423 55.05 -0.17 -0.33
C SER A 423 54.38 -0.88 0.85
N ASN A 424 54.41 -0.26 2.03
CA ASN A 424 53.86 -0.80 3.28
C ASN A 424 52.61 -0.04 3.75
N TYR A 425 52.04 0.85 2.92
CA TYR A 425 50.96 1.76 3.35
C TYR A 425 49.73 1.00 3.84
N TYR A 426 49.40 -0.14 3.22
CA TYR A 426 48.22 -0.95 3.57
C TYR A 426 48.25 -1.43 5.03
N ALA A 427 49.42 -1.62 5.64
CA ALA A 427 49.55 -2.01 7.03
C ALA A 427 49.14 -0.90 8.03
N SER A 428 49.06 0.35 7.56
CA SER A 428 48.71 1.53 8.34
C SER A 428 47.61 2.38 7.69
N SER A 429 46.90 1.84 6.70
CA SER A 429 45.84 2.55 5.98
C SER A 429 44.70 2.86 6.95
N PRO A 430 44.18 4.10 6.98
CA PRO A 430 42.99 4.41 7.76
C PRO A 430 41.77 3.69 7.19
N LEU A 431 40.80 3.40 8.06
CA LEU A 431 39.57 2.72 7.66
C LEU A 431 38.72 3.58 6.72
N VAL A 432 38.61 4.89 7.00
CA VAL A 432 37.70 5.80 6.29
C VAL A 432 38.49 6.69 5.34
N ASP A 433 38.08 6.72 4.07
CA ASP A 433 38.62 7.58 3.00
C ASP A 433 40.16 7.67 2.95
N PRO A 434 40.89 6.54 2.79
CA PRO A 434 42.35 6.56 2.69
C PRO A 434 42.81 7.35 1.47
N ALA A 435 43.81 8.22 1.69
CA ALA A 435 44.39 9.14 0.71
C ALA A 435 45.91 8.94 0.53
N GLY A 436 46.41 7.77 0.94
CA GLY A 436 47.83 7.44 0.84
C GLY A 436 48.68 8.05 1.96
N PRO A 437 50.01 7.84 1.91
CA PRO A 437 50.97 8.55 2.73
C PRO A 437 50.96 10.06 2.45
N THR A 438 51.29 10.88 3.44
CA THR A 438 51.32 12.35 3.29
C THR A 438 52.47 12.87 2.41
N SER A 439 53.48 12.04 2.13
CA SER A 439 54.61 12.36 1.25
C SER A 439 55.21 11.08 0.65
N GLY A 440 55.91 11.20 -0.47
CA GLY A 440 56.58 10.08 -1.13
C GLY A 440 57.53 10.53 -2.23
N TYR A 441 58.22 9.56 -2.84
CA TYR A 441 59.07 9.77 -4.02
C TYR A 441 58.36 9.43 -5.34
N TYR A 442 57.33 8.59 -5.26
CA TYR A 442 56.62 8.05 -6.42
C TYR A 442 55.12 8.22 -6.21
N ARG A 443 54.36 8.49 -7.27
CA ARG A 443 52.89 8.41 -7.26
C ARG A 443 52.43 7.02 -7.65
N VAL A 444 51.28 6.59 -7.12
CA VAL A 444 50.70 5.28 -7.41
C VAL A 444 50.22 5.24 -8.87
N ARG A 445 50.36 4.06 -9.49
CA ARG A 445 49.74 3.71 -10.77
C ARG A 445 49.09 2.32 -10.69
N ARG A 446 47.92 2.18 -11.33
CA ARG A 446 47.02 1.01 -11.27
C ARG A 446 46.65 0.51 -12.68
N GLY A 447 45.92 -0.62 -12.78
CA GLY A 447 45.27 -1.08 -14.02
C GLY A 447 46.07 -2.00 -14.93
N GLY A 448 47.41 -1.89 -14.93
CA GLY A 448 48.23 -2.57 -15.94
C GLY A 448 48.18 -1.84 -17.28
N SER A 449 48.65 -2.45 -18.36
CA SER A 449 48.69 -1.78 -19.68
C SER A 449 48.85 -2.74 -20.85
N PHE A 450 48.72 -2.19 -22.05
CA PHE A 450 48.79 -2.89 -23.33
C PHE A 450 50.07 -3.70 -23.57
N PHE A 451 51.21 -3.34 -22.95
CA PHE A 451 52.50 -4.00 -23.20
C PHE A 451 52.87 -5.02 -22.11
N GLU A 452 52.10 -5.05 -21.02
CA GLU A 452 52.37 -5.90 -19.86
C GLU A 452 51.71 -7.27 -19.97
N ASN A 453 52.27 -8.24 -19.24
CA ASN A 453 51.68 -9.57 -19.15
C ASN A 453 50.53 -9.60 -18.12
N ASP A 454 49.90 -10.75 -18.02
CA ASP A 454 48.72 -11.04 -17.21
C ASP A 454 48.93 -10.73 -15.71
N TRP A 455 50.18 -10.76 -15.23
CA TRP A 455 50.54 -10.54 -13.82
C TRP A 455 50.46 -9.06 -13.42
N TYR A 456 50.96 -8.16 -14.26
CA TYR A 456 50.95 -6.72 -13.96
C TYR A 456 49.60 -6.06 -14.25
N ASN A 457 48.71 -6.78 -14.96
CA ASN A 457 47.34 -6.40 -15.21
C ASN A 457 46.36 -6.93 -14.15
N LEU A 458 46.83 -7.59 -13.08
CA LEU A 458 45.96 -7.97 -11.97
C LEU A 458 45.37 -6.71 -11.33
N LEU A 459 44.09 -6.74 -11.02
CA LEU A 459 43.32 -5.61 -10.47
C LEU A 459 44.00 -4.99 -9.23
N VAL A 460 44.54 -5.85 -8.37
CA VAL A 460 45.18 -5.46 -7.10
C VAL A 460 46.66 -5.10 -7.27
N TYR A 461 47.22 -5.27 -8.48
CA TYR A 461 48.59 -4.86 -8.74
C TYR A 461 48.72 -3.35 -8.62
N ARG A 462 49.81 -2.93 -7.98
CA ARG A 462 50.10 -1.54 -7.69
C ARG A 462 51.58 -1.26 -7.82
N GLY A 463 51.89 -0.21 -8.57
CA GLY A 463 53.25 0.26 -8.82
C GLY A 463 53.42 1.73 -8.46
N GLY A 464 54.67 2.16 -8.31
CA GLY A 464 55.04 3.56 -8.22
C GLY A 464 55.69 4.06 -9.51
N THR A 465 55.57 5.36 -9.80
CA THR A 465 56.37 6.05 -10.81
C THR A 465 56.71 7.48 -10.38
N ILE A 466 57.73 8.07 -10.99
CA ILE A 466 58.16 9.45 -10.70
C ILE A 466 57.07 10.41 -11.22
N PRO A 467 56.61 11.39 -10.42
CA PRO A 467 55.52 12.28 -10.80
C PRO A 467 55.81 13.08 -12.07
N ASP A 468 57.05 13.58 -12.23
CA ASP A 468 57.46 14.43 -13.36
C ASP A 468 57.77 13.65 -14.66
N TYR A 469 57.60 12.33 -14.67
CA TYR A 469 57.92 11.52 -15.85
C TYR A 469 56.75 11.42 -16.81
N SER A 470 56.81 12.17 -17.92
CA SER A 470 55.84 12.14 -19.02
C SER A 470 56.28 11.28 -20.21
N GLY A 471 57.35 10.49 -20.10
CA GLY A 471 57.86 9.66 -21.22
C GLY A 471 57.17 8.31 -21.39
N ALA A 472 56.29 7.92 -20.46
CA ALA A 472 55.63 6.61 -20.45
C ALA A 472 54.47 6.58 -21.45
N ASN A 473 54.61 5.80 -22.53
CA ASN A 473 53.56 5.61 -23.53
C ASN A 473 52.48 4.59 -23.13
N TYR A 474 52.48 4.18 -21.87
CA TYR A 474 51.62 3.16 -21.29
C TYR A 474 50.93 3.66 -20.03
N LEU A 475 51.01 4.95 -19.72
CA LEU A 475 50.51 5.55 -18.50
C LEU A 475 49.70 6.80 -18.85
N GLY A 476 48.42 6.75 -18.49
CA GLY A 476 47.46 7.85 -18.54
C GLY A 476 46.77 8.00 -17.20
N PHE A 477 45.47 8.29 -17.22
CA PHE A 477 44.65 8.46 -16.03
C PHE A 477 43.16 8.42 -16.38
N ARG A 478 42.32 8.26 -15.35
CA ARG A 478 40.88 8.55 -15.42
C ARG A 478 40.49 9.59 -14.37
N LEU A 479 39.31 10.15 -14.55
CA LEU A 479 38.79 11.20 -13.67
C LEU A 479 38.00 10.61 -12.51
N ALA A 480 37.89 11.38 -11.43
CA ALA A 480 36.83 11.28 -10.46
C ALA A 480 36.16 12.66 -10.31
N ARG A 481 34.94 12.69 -9.78
CA ARG A 481 34.19 13.93 -9.55
C ARG A 481 33.33 13.80 -8.29
N GLU A 482 33.28 14.84 -7.48
CA GLU A 482 32.33 14.90 -6.36
C GLU A 482 30.92 15.08 -6.92
N PRO A 483 29.87 14.51 -6.28
CA PRO A 483 28.51 14.63 -6.77
C PRO A 483 28.05 16.08 -7.02
#